data_AF-A0A0G1JL84-F1
#
_entry.id   AF-A0A0G1JL84-F1
#
_cell.length_a   1.000
_cell.length_b   1.000
_cell.length_c   1.000
_cell.angle_alpha   90.00
_cell.angle_beta   90.00
_cell.angle_gamma   90.00
#
_symmetry.space_group_name_H-M   'P 1'
#
loop_
_entity.id
_entity.type
_entity.pdbx_description
1 polymer ?
#
loop_
_entity_poly.entity_id
_entity_poly.type
_entity_poly.pdbx_seq_one_letter_code
_entity_poly.pdbx_strand_id
1 'polypeptide(L)'
;MFFLISGIGLGLLVLDDKNDLSSRASIGLLPNLLPPVSEERLIENDSLWDGSTQNIPFQIDYDKRLWQPSSDEPVFFHLQNPTTVRVHQGSLELKTLVEILGDSFTQAKVSGNPISYIEGWSTQRYTFRFYGEERSVDVWESDFGITLIAVTSDSLTQDDIVNLASNISAPNDVKGASTTDDSARLAASIRPSVVMILNRYCAQLKYNESAEAPFVGKSYPFCLAQAGSGFFVNKDGYIATNGHVVTNLPESSLILGVAGGALDNFLVDFFQAYLSSQTTLPVDRSFVEQKVKEAHLSKETIYQMAAVVYEMLIKNLIKIDNSESSYYVQLSNTPIQLSKEGVNLDNGIVTATFIDADYKLPDDLTGFASSDVALIKVEGDNFPALPLGKIEDVRVGSELLVVGYPGVVMGSQSLLLDTSANAEPTFTKGVVSAFKQAKGNLKNLIQTDASINHGNSGGPAMSTDGKVVGIATYGLDPGEGGGNYNFLRDIADLKALMVKNNVSEDAGEVYSIWNRGLGNYWLSYFKYARSDFEKVTALYEGHPTAADYLEEADAKIGTPEDKTPRFTRSERKLFMNMSGGTMAFSIIAIIILAISDFIDSKRRRTPASVPPRPNIPAQPVQTF
;
A
#
# COMPACT_ATOMS: atom_id res chain seq x y z
N MET A 1 -12.50 -33.98 -25.58
CA MET A 1 -11.09 -34.46 -25.64
C MET A 1 -10.09 -33.32 -25.55
N PHE A 2 -10.12 -32.30 -26.43
CA PHE A 2 -9.22 -31.14 -26.36
C PHE A 2 -9.31 -30.34 -25.04
N PHE A 3 -10.51 -30.07 -24.52
CA PHE A 3 -10.70 -29.47 -23.19
C PHE A 3 -10.13 -30.31 -22.03
N LEU A 4 -10.16 -31.65 -22.16
CA LEU A 4 -9.62 -32.59 -21.17
C LEU A 4 -8.09 -32.58 -21.17
N ILE A 5 -7.46 -32.53 -22.35
CA ILE A 5 -6.00 -32.44 -22.50
C ILE A 5 -5.50 -31.07 -22.01
N SER A 6 -6.22 -29.98 -22.33
CA SER A 6 -5.95 -28.64 -21.79
C SER A 6 -6.09 -28.61 -20.26
N GLY A 7 -7.14 -29.25 -19.71
CA GLY A 7 -7.41 -29.28 -18.28
C GLY A 7 -6.38 -30.08 -17.48
N ILE A 8 -5.86 -31.19 -18.01
CA ILE A 8 -4.81 -31.99 -17.35
C ILE A 8 -3.46 -31.23 -17.37
N GLY A 9 -3.12 -30.57 -18.48
CA GLY A 9 -1.92 -29.74 -18.57
C GLY A 9 -1.96 -28.54 -17.63
N LEU A 10 -3.11 -27.86 -17.52
CA LEU A 10 -3.30 -26.78 -16.55
C LEU A 10 -3.29 -27.31 -15.11
N GLY A 11 -3.93 -28.45 -14.86
CA GLY A 11 -3.99 -29.07 -13.53
C GLY A 11 -2.62 -29.49 -13.01
N LEU A 12 -1.72 -29.99 -13.87
CA LEU A 12 -0.35 -30.33 -13.50
C LEU A 12 0.53 -29.10 -13.23
N LEU A 13 0.25 -27.96 -13.87
CA LEU A 13 0.90 -26.67 -13.58
C LEU A 13 0.39 -26.08 -12.26
N VAL A 14 -0.93 -26.11 -12.02
CA VAL A 14 -1.58 -25.60 -10.80
C VAL A 14 -1.23 -26.43 -9.57
N LEU A 15 -0.94 -27.73 -9.71
CA LEU A 15 -0.49 -28.58 -8.60
C LEU A 15 0.93 -28.23 -8.10
N ASP A 16 1.76 -27.56 -8.91
CA ASP A 16 3.05 -27.01 -8.45
C ASP A 16 2.82 -25.72 -7.63
N ASP A 17 1.84 -24.89 -8.01
CA ASP A 17 1.48 -23.63 -7.35
C ASP A 17 0.72 -23.79 -6.02
N LYS A 18 0.04 -24.93 -5.78
CA LYS A 18 -0.76 -25.15 -4.55
C LYS A 18 0.06 -25.40 -3.28
N ASN A 19 1.37 -25.58 -3.37
CA ASN A 19 2.25 -25.59 -2.20
C ASN A 19 2.73 -24.16 -1.92
N ASP A 20 1.79 -23.29 -1.55
CA ASP A 20 2.09 -21.89 -1.24
C ASP A 20 2.85 -21.80 0.10
N LEU A 21 4.10 -21.35 0.06
CA LEU A 21 4.99 -21.12 1.21
C LEU A 21 5.32 -19.63 1.36
N SER A 22 4.37 -18.78 1.00
CA SER A 22 4.33 -17.33 1.17
C SER A 22 4.84 -16.78 2.51
N SER A 23 4.75 -17.55 3.60
CA SER A 23 5.32 -17.22 4.92
C SER A 23 6.83 -16.88 4.88
N ARG A 24 7.53 -17.26 3.80
CA ARG A 24 8.95 -17.00 3.54
C ARG A 24 9.25 -15.63 2.92
N ALA A 25 8.26 -14.80 2.62
CA ALA A 25 8.49 -13.41 2.23
C ALA A 25 9.05 -12.55 3.38
N SER A 26 9.00 -13.07 4.61
CA SER A 26 9.41 -12.41 5.85
C SER A 26 10.93 -12.27 6.07
N ILE A 27 11.77 -12.98 5.30
CA ILE A 27 13.22 -13.01 5.54
C ILE A 27 13.89 -11.63 5.38
N GLY A 28 13.37 -10.80 4.47
CA GLY A 28 13.77 -9.40 4.33
C GLY A 28 12.95 -8.41 5.17
N LEU A 29 12.12 -8.91 6.10
CA LEU A 29 11.22 -8.14 6.98
C LEU A 29 11.33 -8.61 8.44
N LEU A 30 12.32 -9.45 8.78
CA LEU A 30 12.49 -9.98 10.13
C LEU A 30 12.72 -8.81 11.10
N PRO A 31 11.95 -8.72 12.20
CA PRO A 31 12.15 -7.66 13.18
C PRO A 31 13.53 -7.77 13.82
N ASN A 32 14.31 -6.68 13.81
CA ASN A 32 15.42 -6.49 14.75
C ASN A 32 14.83 -6.23 16.15
N LEU A 33 14.23 -7.25 16.74
CA LEU A 33 13.80 -7.21 18.13
C LEU A 33 15.06 -7.32 19.00
N LEU A 34 15.21 -6.37 19.93
CA LEU A 34 16.08 -6.55 21.09
C LEU A 34 15.76 -7.91 21.76
N PRO A 35 16.74 -8.60 22.36
CA PRO A 35 16.51 -9.90 22.98
C PRO A 35 15.35 -9.82 23.98
N PRO A 36 14.50 -10.86 24.06
CA PRO A 36 13.29 -10.83 24.87
C PRO A 36 13.62 -10.54 26.33
N VAL A 37 12.97 -9.52 26.88
CA VAL A 37 12.86 -9.31 28.32
C VAL A 37 12.13 -10.52 28.89
N SER A 38 12.69 -11.11 29.94
CA SER A 38 12.20 -12.34 30.58
C SER A 38 10.69 -12.30 30.84
N GLU A 39 10.00 -13.36 30.40
CA GLU A 39 8.60 -13.65 30.68
C GLU A 39 8.35 -13.76 32.20
N GLU A 40 7.98 -12.66 32.84
CA GLU A 40 7.24 -12.71 34.09
C GLU A 40 6.14 -11.64 34.07
N ARG A 41 4.89 -12.13 34.14
CA ARG A 41 3.59 -11.44 34.24
C ARG A 41 2.86 -11.18 32.92
N LEU A 42 2.19 -12.22 32.44
CA LEU A 42 0.83 -12.07 31.94
C LEU A 42 -0.15 -12.61 33.00
N ILE A 43 -1.19 -11.81 33.19
CA ILE A 43 -2.19 -11.84 34.26
C ILE A 43 -3.17 -13.00 34.04
N GLU A 44 -3.64 -13.60 35.15
CA GLU A 44 -4.54 -14.75 35.19
C GLU A 44 -5.88 -14.53 34.47
N ASN A 45 -6.35 -15.61 33.83
CA ASN A 45 -7.72 -15.82 33.36
C ASN A 45 -8.73 -15.63 34.51
N ASP A 46 -9.49 -14.54 34.50
CA ASP A 46 -10.81 -14.45 35.14
C ASP A 46 -11.48 -13.10 34.81
N SER A 47 -12.47 -13.10 33.90
CA SER A 47 -13.54 -12.08 33.85
C SER A 47 -14.68 -12.55 32.94
N LEU A 48 -15.69 -13.12 33.59
CA LEU A 48 -17.00 -13.51 33.09
C LEU A 48 -17.96 -12.29 32.94
N TRP A 49 -18.85 -12.41 31.95
CA TRP A 49 -20.23 -11.90 31.81
C TRP A 49 -20.91 -11.16 33.01
N ASP A 50 -21.57 -10.01 32.77
CA ASP A 50 -22.18 -9.15 33.82
C ASP A 50 -23.73 -9.02 33.85
N GLY A 51 -24.48 -9.76 33.02
CA GLY A 51 -25.92 -9.99 33.22
C GLY A 51 -26.83 -8.78 33.49
N SER A 52 -26.96 -7.82 32.57
CA SER A 52 -28.01 -6.77 32.66
C SER A 52 -28.94 -6.67 31.45
N THR A 53 -30.24 -6.48 31.73
CA THR A 53 -31.40 -6.50 30.84
C THR A 53 -31.66 -5.15 30.17
N GLN A 54 -31.41 -4.99 28.86
CA GLN A 54 -32.00 -3.92 28.06
C GLN A 54 -32.32 -4.37 26.63
N ASN A 55 -33.56 -4.12 26.18
CA ASN A 55 -34.05 -4.40 24.84
C ASN A 55 -33.62 -3.26 23.89
N ILE A 56 -32.68 -3.53 22.98
CA ILE A 56 -32.25 -2.65 21.88
C ILE A 56 -32.16 -3.51 20.61
N PRO A 57 -32.62 -3.05 19.42
CA PRO A 57 -32.53 -3.83 18.18
C PRO A 57 -31.07 -4.03 17.72
N PHE A 58 -30.82 -5.18 17.08
CA PHE A 58 -29.52 -5.64 16.60
C PHE A 58 -28.90 -4.75 15.51
N GLN A 59 -27.60 -4.48 15.61
CA GLN A 59 -26.76 -4.02 14.49
C GLN A 59 -25.38 -4.70 14.64
N ILE A 60 -25.02 -5.57 13.69
CA ILE A 60 -23.70 -6.23 13.65
C ILE A 60 -22.83 -5.43 12.68
N ASP A 61 -21.84 -4.69 13.20
CA ASP A 61 -20.77 -4.12 12.37
C ASP A 61 -19.70 -5.19 12.17
N TYR A 62 -19.62 -5.73 10.96
CA TYR A 62 -18.57 -6.68 10.56
C TYR A 62 -17.25 -5.94 10.36
N ASP A 63 -16.29 -6.16 11.27
CA ASP A 63 -14.93 -5.63 11.15
C ASP A 63 -13.99 -6.69 10.54
N LYS A 64 -13.70 -6.54 9.25
CA LYS A 64 -12.77 -7.40 8.49
C LYS A 64 -11.35 -7.47 9.07
N ARG A 65 -10.97 -6.57 9.97
CA ARG A 65 -9.63 -6.51 10.58
C ARG A 65 -9.38 -7.60 11.63
N LEU A 66 -10.44 -8.23 12.15
CA LEU A 66 -10.35 -9.25 13.20
C LEU A 66 -10.30 -10.69 12.66
N TRP A 67 -10.39 -10.88 11.34
CA TRP A 67 -10.24 -12.18 10.68
C TRP A 67 -8.79 -12.38 10.20
N GLN A 68 -8.09 -13.34 10.78
CA GLN A 68 -6.79 -13.81 10.29
C GLN A 68 -6.99 -15.15 9.55
N PRO A 69 -6.67 -15.25 8.24
CA PRO A 69 -6.85 -16.49 7.47
C PRO A 69 -5.86 -17.62 7.81
N SER A 70 -4.90 -17.37 8.69
CA SER A 70 -3.71 -18.22 8.86
C SER A 70 -3.57 -18.93 10.21
N SER A 71 -4.57 -18.88 11.09
CA SER A 71 -4.54 -19.65 12.33
C SER A 71 -5.67 -20.69 12.34
N ASP A 72 -5.35 -21.91 12.79
CA ASP A 72 -6.35 -22.91 13.22
C ASP A 72 -7.10 -22.46 14.50
N GLU A 73 -6.96 -21.19 14.91
CA GLU A 73 -7.56 -20.64 16.12
C GLU A 73 -8.89 -19.95 15.83
N PRO A 74 -9.96 -20.24 16.60
CA PRO A 74 -11.27 -19.64 16.40
C PRO A 74 -11.25 -18.14 16.71
N VAL A 75 -11.79 -17.33 15.79
CA VAL A 75 -12.02 -15.89 16.01
C VAL A 75 -13.29 -15.68 16.82
N PHE A 76 -13.21 -14.86 17.87
CA PHE A 76 -14.30 -14.59 18.81
C PHE A 76 -15.12 -13.36 18.41
N PHE A 77 -16.45 -13.51 18.39
CA PHE A 77 -17.38 -12.39 18.37
C PHE A 77 -18.17 -12.38 19.69
N HIS A 78 -18.04 -11.32 20.48
CA HIS A 78 -18.95 -11.02 21.58
C HIS A 78 -20.02 -10.05 21.06
N LEU A 79 -21.27 -10.52 21.00
CA LEU A 79 -22.43 -9.69 20.71
C LEU A 79 -23.09 -9.27 22.03
N GLN A 80 -23.69 -8.08 22.08
CA GLN A 80 -24.32 -7.51 23.29
C GLN A 80 -25.67 -8.18 23.66
N ASN A 81 -25.70 -9.52 23.72
CA ASN A 81 -26.77 -10.37 24.28
C ASN A 81 -26.23 -11.82 24.41
N PRO A 82 -26.90 -12.79 25.07
CA PRO A 82 -26.27 -14.07 25.52
C PRO A 82 -25.99 -15.08 24.39
N THR A 83 -25.72 -14.61 23.18
CA THR A 83 -25.40 -15.41 22.00
C THR A 83 -23.96 -15.16 21.56
N THR A 84 -23.18 -16.24 21.46
CA THR A 84 -21.79 -16.20 20.97
C THR A 84 -21.73 -16.90 19.63
N VAL A 85 -21.25 -16.21 18.59
CA VAL A 85 -21.05 -16.80 17.25
C VAL A 85 -19.55 -16.99 17.00
N ARG A 86 -19.17 -18.16 16.52
CA ARG A 86 -17.79 -18.52 16.15
C ARG A 86 -17.74 -18.87 14.68
N VAL A 87 -16.63 -18.54 14.03
CA VAL A 87 -16.40 -18.84 12.62
C VAL A 87 -15.21 -19.79 12.52
N HIS A 88 -15.36 -20.85 11.73
CA HIS A 88 -14.37 -21.89 11.50
C HIS A 88 -14.24 -22.13 9.99
N GLN A 89 -13.06 -22.52 9.53
CA GLN A 89 -12.79 -22.82 8.13
C GLN A 89 -12.74 -24.34 7.93
N GLY A 90 -13.60 -24.87 7.05
CA GLY A 90 -13.77 -26.31 6.81
C GLY A 90 -15.00 -26.92 7.48
N SER A 91 -15.35 -28.14 7.08
CA SER A 91 -16.49 -28.89 7.66
C SER A 91 -16.13 -29.45 9.03
N LEU A 92 -17.06 -29.40 9.99
CA LEU A 92 -16.80 -29.72 11.39
C LEU A 92 -17.31 -31.11 11.77
N GLU A 93 -16.40 -31.99 12.22
CA GLU A 93 -16.77 -33.20 12.94
C GLU A 93 -17.15 -32.88 14.40
N LEU A 94 -18.04 -33.68 15.00
CA LEU A 94 -18.54 -33.46 16.36
C LEU A 94 -17.42 -33.37 17.41
N LYS A 95 -16.33 -34.12 17.20
CA LYS A 95 -15.16 -34.10 18.09
C LYS A 95 -14.48 -32.73 18.10
N THR A 96 -14.24 -32.16 16.92
CA THR A 96 -13.65 -30.83 16.75
C THR A 96 -14.59 -29.73 17.25
N LEU A 97 -15.91 -29.90 17.09
CA LEU A 97 -16.90 -28.99 17.67
C LEU A 97 -16.82 -28.93 19.21
N VAL A 98 -16.64 -30.08 19.88
CA VAL A 98 -16.46 -30.15 21.34
C VAL A 98 -15.15 -29.48 21.77
N GLU A 99 -14.05 -29.76 21.07
CA GLU A 99 -12.74 -29.13 21.32
C GLU A 99 -12.82 -27.61 21.18
N ILE A 100 -13.53 -27.13 20.16
CA ILE A 100 -13.78 -25.70 19.97
C ILE A 100 -14.57 -25.16 21.16
N LEU A 101 -15.73 -25.74 21.50
CA LEU A 101 -16.62 -25.24 22.57
C LEU A 101 -15.98 -25.25 23.97
N GLY A 102 -15.03 -26.16 24.20
CA GLY A 102 -14.26 -26.31 25.43
C GLY A 102 -14.85 -27.32 26.41
N ASP A 103 -14.02 -27.79 27.34
CA ASP A 103 -14.30 -28.93 28.24
C ASP A 103 -15.55 -28.77 29.12
N SER A 104 -16.04 -27.54 29.31
CA SER A 104 -17.26 -27.25 30.06
C SER A 104 -18.55 -27.73 29.36
N PHE A 105 -18.48 -28.13 28.08
CA PHE A 105 -19.59 -28.69 27.30
C PHE A 105 -19.50 -30.23 27.26
N THR A 106 -20.36 -30.92 28.01
CA THR A 106 -20.08 -32.32 28.41
C THR A 106 -20.93 -33.40 27.73
N GLN A 107 -21.94 -33.03 26.92
CA GLN A 107 -22.79 -34.02 26.22
C GLN A 107 -23.56 -33.39 25.06
N ALA A 108 -23.34 -33.84 23.83
CA ALA A 108 -24.04 -33.35 22.63
C ALA A 108 -25.15 -34.31 22.17
N LYS A 109 -26.33 -33.79 21.83
CA LYS A 109 -27.38 -34.54 21.10
C LYS A 109 -27.83 -33.75 19.88
N VAL A 110 -27.96 -34.42 18.74
CA VAL A 110 -28.55 -33.81 17.54
C VAL A 110 -30.03 -33.54 17.79
N SER A 111 -30.44 -32.28 17.67
CA SER A 111 -31.79 -31.82 17.94
C SER A 111 -32.41 -31.28 16.66
N GLY A 112 -33.11 -32.15 15.93
CA GLY A 112 -33.88 -31.79 14.72
C GLY A 112 -33.22 -32.22 13.40
N ASN A 113 -34.02 -32.21 12.34
CA ASN A 113 -33.53 -32.43 10.96
C ASN A 113 -32.86 -31.14 10.45
N PRO A 114 -31.84 -31.25 9.56
CA PRO A 114 -31.26 -30.09 8.91
C PRO A 114 -32.34 -29.27 8.21
N ILE A 115 -32.38 -27.97 8.45
CA ILE A 115 -33.27 -27.08 7.69
C ILE A 115 -32.43 -25.98 7.05
N SER A 116 -32.26 -26.08 5.73
CA SER A 116 -31.58 -25.07 4.92
C SER A 116 -32.59 -24.03 4.45
N TYR A 117 -32.44 -22.79 4.92
CA TYR A 117 -33.26 -21.65 4.48
C TYR A 117 -32.49 -20.68 3.57
N ILE A 118 -31.20 -20.94 3.32
CA ILE A 118 -30.28 -20.06 2.57
C ILE A 118 -29.57 -20.90 1.52
N GLU A 119 -29.59 -20.45 0.26
CA GLU A 119 -28.96 -21.15 -0.85
C GLU A 119 -27.43 -21.24 -0.64
N GLY A 120 -26.88 -22.45 -0.71
CA GLY A 120 -25.44 -22.70 -0.49
C GLY A 120 -25.00 -22.87 0.96
N TRP A 121 -25.95 -23.00 1.90
CA TRP A 121 -25.68 -23.24 3.32
C TRP A 121 -26.49 -24.42 3.85
N SER A 122 -25.87 -25.25 4.68
CA SER A 122 -26.52 -26.35 5.41
C SER A 122 -26.43 -26.11 6.91
N THR A 123 -27.42 -26.58 7.67
CA THR A 123 -27.51 -26.30 9.11
C THR A 123 -27.72 -27.56 9.91
N GLN A 124 -27.00 -27.70 11.02
CA GLN A 124 -27.18 -28.76 12.00
C GLN A 124 -27.22 -28.19 13.43
N ARG A 125 -28.30 -28.48 14.15
CA ARG A 125 -28.48 -28.08 15.55
C ARG A 125 -28.06 -29.20 16.51
N TYR A 126 -27.31 -28.84 17.53
CA TYR A 126 -26.89 -29.67 18.64
C TYR A 126 -27.39 -29.08 19.96
N THR A 127 -27.75 -29.94 20.91
CA THR A 127 -28.00 -29.55 22.30
C THR A 127 -26.85 -30.03 23.15
N PHE A 128 -26.25 -29.11 23.90
CA PHE A 128 -25.17 -29.39 24.85
C PHE A 128 -25.56 -29.05 26.28
N ARG A 129 -24.95 -29.75 27.26
CA ARG A 129 -25.02 -29.37 28.67
C ARG A 129 -23.79 -28.56 29.08
N PHE A 130 -24.03 -27.34 29.55
CA PHE A 130 -23.02 -26.38 30.02
C PHE A 130 -23.34 -25.95 31.45
N TYR A 131 -22.46 -26.27 32.41
CA TYR A 131 -22.67 -26.04 33.85
C TYR A 131 -24.05 -26.50 34.41
N GLY A 132 -24.61 -27.57 33.84
CA GLY A 132 -25.88 -28.15 34.30
C GLY A 132 -27.13 -27.64 33.57
N GLU A 133 -27.01 -26.63 32.71
CA GLU A 133 -28.11 -26.13 31.87
C GLU A 133 -27.97 -26.59 30.41
N GLU A 134 -29.11 -26.78 29.73
CA GLU A 134 -29.12 -27.08 28.30
C GLU A 134 -28.89 -25.81 27.48
N ARG A 135 -28.08 -25.93 26.44
CA ARG A 135 -27.74 -24.88 25.47
C ARG A 135 -27.86 -25.41 24.06
N SER A 136 -28.39 -24.60 23.16
CA SER A 136 -28.46 -24.94 21.74
C SER A 136 -27.25 -24.38 21.02
N VAL A 137 -26.68 -25.20 20.13
CA VAL A 137 -25.54 -24.86 19.29
C VAL A 137 -25.93 -25.13 17.84
N ASP A 138 -26.02 -24.07 17.06
CA ASP A 138 -26.34 -24.14 15.64
C ASP A 138 -25.07 -24.07 14.81
N VAL A 139 -24.83 -25.09 14.00
CA VAL A 139 -23.69 -25.20 13.09
C VAL A 139 -24.18 -24.99 11.66
N TRP A 140 -23.64 -23.99 10.97
CA TRP A 140 -23.97 -23.65 9.59
C TRP A 140 -22.76 -23.84 8.71
N GLU A 141 -22.80 -24.75 7.75
CA GLU A 141 -21.71 -25.00 6.83
C GLU A 141 -22.06 -24.47 5.44
N SER A 142 -21.17 -23.70 4.84
CA SER A 142 -21.33 -23.21 3.48
C SER A 142 -20.69 -24.15 2.46
N ASP A 143 -21.23 -24.17 1.25
CA ASP A 143 -20.69 -24.91 0.10
C ASP A 143 -19.29 -24.41 -0.33
N PHE A 144 -18.87 -23.26 0.21
CA PHE A 144 -17.57 -22.61 -0.03
C PHE A 144 -16.61 -22.74 1.17
N GLY A 145 -16.89 -23.63 2.12
CA GLY A 145 -15.94 -24.09 3.14
C GLY A 145 -15.84 -23.21 4.40
N ILE A 146 -16.87 -22.43 4.72
CA ILE A 146 -16.98 -21.68 5.97
C ILE A 146 -18.01 -22.33 6.86
N THR A 147 -17.69 -22.52 8.14
CA THR A 147 -18.61 -23.03 9.15
C THR A 147 -18.84 -22.01 10.26
N LEU A 148 -20.09 -21.69 10.55
CA LEU A 148 -20.50 -20.83 11.66
C LEU A 148 -21.03 -21.68 12.80
N ILE A 149 -20.57 -21.44 14.02
CA ILE A 149 -21.05 -22.09 15.24
C ILE A 149 -21.67 -21.01 16.12
N ALA A 150 -22.99 -20.98 16.23
CA ALA A 150 -23.70 -20.08 17.12
C ALA A 150 -24.14 -20.82 18.38
N VAL A 151 -23.70 -20.36 19.55
CA VAL A 151 -24.10 -20.85 20.87
C VAL A 151 -25.09 -19.86 21.45
N THR A 152 -26.34 -20.29 21.66
CA THR A 152 -27.43 -19.38 22.06
C THR A 152 -28.20 -19.91 23.27
N SER A 153 -28.79 -19.00 24.06
CA SER A 153 -29.76 -19.36 25.11
C SER A 153 -31.17 -19.59 24.54
N ASP A 154 -31.51 -18.91 23.43
CA ASP A 154 -32.80 -19.00 22.73
C ASP A 154 -32.61 -19.29 21.23
N SER A 155 -33.64 -19.78 20.54
CA SER A 155 -33.55 -20.08 19.10
C SER A 155 -33.33 -18.81 18.27
N LEU A 156 -32.27 -18.76 17.47
CA LEU A 156 -32.05 -17.71 16.46
C LEU A 156 -33.25 -17.63 15.51
N THR A 157 -33.71 -16.41 15.17
CA THR A 157 -34.77 -16.25 14.18
C THR A 157 -34.22 -16.36 12.76
N GLN A 158 -35.08 -16.69 11.80
CA GLN A 158 -34.69 -16.84 10.39
C GLN A 158 -34.06 -15.56 9.81
N ASP A 159 -34.53 -14.39 10.25
CA ASP A 159 -34.03 -13.10 9.77
C ASP A 159 -32.63 -12.77 10.34
N ASP A 160 -32.34 -13.19 11.57
CA ASP A 160 -31.01 -13.03 12.19
C ASP A 160 -29.95 -13.82 11.40
N ILE A 161 -30.33 -15.01 10.94
CA ILE A 161 -29.46 -15.93 10.20
C ILE A 161 -29.23 -15.40 8.77
N VAL A 162 -30.27 -14.92 8.09
CA VAL A 162 -30.13 -14.34 6.75
C VAL A 162 -29.21 -13.12 6.78
N ASN A 163 -29.30 -12.28 7.80
CA ASN A 163 -28.38 -11.15 7.97
C ASN A 163 -26.93 -11.57 8.27
N LEU A 164 -26.73 -12.65 9.03
CA LEU A 164 -25.39 -13.17 9.34
C LEU A 164 -24.72 -13.78 8.09
N ALA A 165 -25.46 -14.60 7.34
CA ALA A 165 -24.94 -15.32 6.18
C ALA A 165 -24.79 -14.44 4.93
N SER A 166 -25.67 -13.45 4.71
CA SER A 166 -25.59 -12.55 3.54
C SER A 166 -24.41 -11.58 3.58
N ASN A 167 -23.89 -11.28 4.78
CA ASN A 167 -22.69 -10.45 4.95
C ASN A 167 -21.37 -11.23 4.80
N ILE A 168 -21.44 -12.57 4.73
CA ILE A 168 -20.30 -13.46 4.51
C ILE A 168 -20.34 -13.90 3.05
N SER A 169 -19.76 -13.08 2.16
CA SER A 169 -19.62 -13.39 0.74
C SER A 169 -18.31 -14.13 0.45
N ALA A 170 -18.33 -15.04 -0.54
CA ALA A 170 -17.14 -15.73 -1.01
C ALA A 170 -16.04 -14.73 -1.42
N PRO A 171 -14.80 -14.86 -0.91
CA PRO A 171 -13.69 -14.06 -1.37
C PRO A 171 -13.22 -14.68 -2.69
N ASN A 172 -13.84 -14.31 -3.81
CA ASN A 172 -13.28 -14.42 -5.16
C ASN A 172 -14.29 -13.91 -6.20
N ASP A 173 -14.31 -12.60 -6.42
CA ASP A 173 -14.52 -12.01 -7.76
C ASP A 173 -14.18 -10.51 -7.83
N VAL A 174 -13.29 -10.02 -6.95
CA VAL A 174 -12.66 -8.71 -7.11
C VAL A 174 -11.28 -8.93 -7.71
N LYS A 175 -11.10 -8.57 -8.98
CA LYS A 175 -9.75 -8.38 -9.55
C LYS A 175 -9.02 -7.36 -8.66
N GLY A 176 -7.98 -7.80 -7.97
CA GLY A 176 -7.11 -6.95 -7.14
C GLY A 176 -7.31 -7.04 -5.62
N ALA A 177 -7.89 -8.12 -5.09
CA ALA A 177 -7.77 -8.46 -3.67
C ALA A 177 -6.51 -9.32 -3.47
N SER A 178 -5.50 -8.75 -2.82
CA SER A 178 -4.24 -9.42 -2.46
C SER A 178 -4.40 -10.04 -1.06
N THR A 179 -4.02 -11.31 -0.93
CA THR A 179 -3.89 -11.95 0.39
C THR A 179 -2.79 -11.25 1.21
N THR A 180 -2.74 -11.45 2.53
CA THR A 180 -1.67 -10.94 3.42
C THR A 180 -0.27 -11.35 2.92
N ASP A 181 -0.21 -12.52 2.29
CA ASP A 181 0.97 -13.12 1.70
C ASP A 181 1.42 -12.44 0.40
N ASP A 182 0.48 -12.01 -0.43
CA ASP A 182 0.76 -11.27 -1.67
C ASP A 182 1.34 -9.87 -1.38
N SER A 183 0.95 -9.27 -0.26
CA SER A 183 1.45 -7.95 0.16
C SER A 183 2.93 -8.02 0.58
N ALA A 184 3.32 -9.07 1.30
CA ALA A 184 4.70 -9.30 1.72
C ALA A 184 5.61 -9.65 0.51
N ARG A 185 5.10 -10.45 -0.43
CA ARG A 185 5.78 -10.73 -1.71
C ARG A 185 6.02 -9.45 -2.52
N LEU A 186 4.98 -8.65 -2.64
CA LEU A 186 5.04 -7.38 -3.33
C LEU A 186 6.03 -6.42 -2.63
N ALA A 187 6.01 -6.34 -1.29
CA ALA A 187 6.97 -5.56 -0.53
C ALA A 187 8.43 -5.96 -0.82
N ALA A 188 8.74 -7.26 -0.79
CA ALA A 188 10.08 -7.78 -1.10
C ALA A 188 10.51 -7.47 -2.54
N SER A 189 9.59 -7.54 -3.50
CA SER A 189 9.87 -7.21 -4.91
C SER A 189 10.23 -5.74 -5.13
N ILE A 190 9.60 -4.84 -4.37
CA ILE A 190 9.67 -3.39 -4.58
C ILE A 190 10.82 -2.76 -3.80
N ARG A 191 11.12 -3.28 -2.60
CA ARG A 191 12.08 -2.71 -1.64
C ARG A 191 13.38 -2.20 -2.29
N PRO A 192 14.06 -2.95 -3.18
CA PRO A 192 15.33 -2.49 -3.78
C PRO A 192 15.20 -1.29 -4.72
N SER A 193 13.98 -0.99 -5.15
CA SER A 193 13.65 0.02 -6.15
C SER A 193 13.27 1.36 -5.52
N VAL A 194 13.04 1.39 -4.22
CA VAL A 194 12.62 2.57 -3.46
C VAL A 194 13.81 3.07 -2.66
N VAL A 195 14.00 4.39 -2.63
CA VAL A 195 15.16 5.05 -2.03
C VAL A 195 14.72 6.17 -1.09
N MET A 196 15.55 6.43 -0.09
CA MET A 196 15.42 7.65 0.71
C MET A 196 16.15 8.79 0.01
N ILE A 197 15.51 9.95 -0.06
CA ILE A 197 16.09 11.16 -0.64
C ILE A 197 16.25 12.20 0.47
N LEU A 198 17.44 12.77 0.54
CA LEU A 198 17.76 13.92 1.36
C LEU A 198 18.11 15.11 0.46
N ASN A 199 17.32 16.17 0.56
CA ASN A 199 17.60 17.47 -0.04
C ASN A 199 18.19 18.39 1.03
N ARG A 200 19.47 18.73 0.90
CA ARG A 200 20.14 19.71 1.74
C ARG A 200 20.19 21.05 1.01
N TYR A 201 19.60 22.07 1.60
CA TYR A 201 19.56 23.42 1.06
C TYR A 201 20.34 24.36 1.95
N CYS A 202 21.41 24.98 1.45
CA CYS A 202 22.18 25.97 2.17
C CYS A 202 22.09 27.32 1.46
N ALA A 203 21.90 28.40 2.21
CA ALA A 203 21.86 29.74 1.66
C ALA A 203 22.34 30.78 2.67
N GLN A 204 22.46 32.03 2.22
CA GLN A 204 22.84 33.17 3.05
C GLN A 204 21.70 34.19 3.08
N LEU A 205 21.16 34.45 4.27
CA LEU A 205 20.23 35.55 4.49
C LEU A 205 21.01 36.85 4.73
N LYS A 206 20.67 37.91 4.01
CA LYS A 206 21.33 39.23 4.11
C LYS A 206 20.29 40.34 4.14
N TYR A 207 20.63 41.45 4.79
CA TYR A 207 19.89 42.69 4.61
C TYR A 207 20.18 43.31 3.25
N ASN A 208 19.17 43.90 2.61
CA ASN A 208 19.38 44.69 1.41
C ASN A 208 20.11 45.99 1.75
N GLU A 209 21.01 46.41 0.85
CA GLU A 209 21.81 47.64 1.02
C GLU A 209 20.93 48.89 1.14
N SER A 210 19.73 48.86 0.53
CA SER A 210 18.74 49.94 0.58
C SER A 210 17.93 50.00 1.88
N ALA A 211 18.07 49.06 2.81
CA ALA A 211 17.20 48.93 3.97
C ALA A 211 17.57 49.86 5.15
N GLU A 212 18.65 50.65 5.06
CA GLU A 212 19.19 51.50 6.16
C GLU A 212 19.20 50.78 7.52
N ALA A 213 19.51 49.48 7.53
CA ALA A 213 19.45 48.63 8.71
C ALA A 213 20.79 48.57 9.45
N PRO A 214 20.81 48.42 10.80
CA PRO A 214 22.04 48.36 11.60
C PRO A 214 22.97 47.18 11.27
N PHE A 215 22.50 46.24 10.44
CA PHE A 215 23.23 45.02 10.06
C PHE A 215 23.41 44.88 8.54
N VAL A 216 23.29 45.98 7.77
CA VAL A 216 23.66 45.98 6.34
C VAL A 216 25.13 45.51 6.20
N GLY A 217 25.35 44.50 5.36
CA GLY A 217 26.65 43.85 5.16
C GLY A 217 26.89 42.60 6.01
N LYS A 218 26.05 42.32 7.02
CA LYS A 218 26.10 41.05 7.76
C LYS A 218 25.39 39.94 6.98
N SER A 219 25.95 38.73 7.05
CA SER A 219 25.44 37.54 6.37
C SER A 219 25.13 36.45 7.39
N TYR A 220 23.97 35.83 7.26
CA TYR A 220 23.47 34.78 8.14
C TYR A 220 23.35 33.49 7.33
N PRO A 221 24.38 32.62 7.33
CA PRO A 221 24.30 31.35 6.66
C PRO A 221 23.31 30.43 7.40
N PHE A 222 22.46 29.76 6.66
CA PHE A 222 21.56 28.76 7.19
C PHE A 222 21.52 27.56 6.24
N CYS A 223 21.36 26.37 6.81
CA CYS A 223 21.15 25.15 6.05
C CYS A 223 19.91 24.46 6.57
N LEU A 224 19.09 23.97 5.65
CA LEU A 224 17.92 23.17 5.88
C LEU A 224 18.14 21.81 5.27
N ALA A 225 17.43 20.83 5.80
CA ALA A 225 17.43 19.51 5.22
C ALA A 225 16.02 18.95 5.27
N GLN A 226 15.60 18.38 4.14
CA GLN A 226 14.30 17.76 3.99
C GLN A 226 14.51 16.34 3.46
N ALA A 227 13.79 15.40 4.07
CA ALA A 227 13.79 14.02 3.65
C ALA A 227 12.47 13.64 2.98
N GLY A 228 12.54 12.71 2.05
CA GLY A 228 11.40 12.07 1.43
C GLY A 228 11.79 10.73 0.84
N SER A 229 10.86 10.14 0.09
CA SER A 229 11.07 8.90 -0.65
C SER A 229 11.16 9.16 -2.14
N GLY A 230 11.77 8.23 -2.86
CA GLY A 230 11.68 8.16 -4.31
C GLY A 230 11.79 6.72 -4.78
N PHE A 231 11.70 6.51 -6.08
CA PHE A 231 11.87 5.20 -6.68
C PHE A 231 12.47 5.28 -8.07
N PHE A 232 13.22 4.25 -8.46
CA PHE A 232 13.79 4.15 -9.80
C PHE A 232 12.69 3.96 -10.85
N VAL A 233 12.74 4.78 -11.90
CA VAL A 233 11.82 4.73 -13.05
C VAL A 233 12.50 4.26 -14.33
N ASN A 234 13.82 4.22 -14.31
CA ASN A 234 14.64 3.73 -15.41
C ASN A 234 15.95 3.13 -14.86
N LYS A 235 16.43 2.06 -15.50
CA LYS A 235 17.68 1.34 -15.18
C LYS A 235 18.94 2.22 -15.16
N ASP A 236 18.93 3.37 -15.83
CA ASP A 236 20.04 4.32 -15.93
C ASP A 236 20.07 5.31 -14.74
N GLY A 237 19.30 5.04 -13.68
CA GLY A 237 19.42 5.77 -12.40
C GLY A 237 18.52 7.00 -12.27
N TYR A 238 17.50 7.13 -13.12
CA TYR A 238 16.46 8.15 -12.93
C TYR A 238 15.52 7.74 -11.81
N ILE A 239 15.30 8.67 -10.88
CA ILE A 239 14.48 8.49 -9.68
C ILE A 239 13.34 9.50 -9.72
N ALA A 240 12.11 9.02 -9.54
CA ALA A 240 10.94 9.84 -9.33
C ALA A 240 10.73 10.12 -7.84
N THR A 241 10.23 11.31 -7.54
CA THR A 241 9.83 11.74 -6.20
C THR A 241 8.84 12.90 -6.30
N ASN A 242 8.43 13.48 -5.17
CA ASN A 242 7.66 14.72 -5.18
C ASN A 242 8.53 15.94 -5.41
N GLY A 243 7.91 16.96 -6.02
CA GLY A 243 8.55 18.25 -6.21
C GLY A 243 8.91 18.94 -4.90
N HIS A 244 8.04 18.88 -3.90
CA HIS A 244 8.30 19.45 -2.59
C HIS A 244 9.45 18.79 -1.83
N VAL A 245 9.86 17.57 -2.19
CA VAL A 245 11.02 16.89 -1.57
C VAL A 245 12.33 17.49 -2.08
N VAL A 246 12.38 17.90 -3.36
CA VAL A 246 13.63 18.29 -4.04
C VAL A 246 13.68 19.76 -4.45
N THR A 247 12.60 20.51 -4.27
CA THR A 247 12.51 21.93 -4.64
C THR A 247 12.49 22.79 -3.38
N ASN A 248 13.43 23.72 -3.28
CA ASN A 248 13.48 24.70 -2.19
C ASN A 248 12.92 26.03 -2.68
N LEU A 249 11.86 26.51 -2.05
CA LEU A 249 11.27 27.81 -2.35
C LEU A 249 11.65 28.81 -1.24
N PRO A 250 12.13 30.03 -1.58
CA PRO A 250 12.62 31.00 -0.61
C PRO A 250 11.68 31.22 0.59
N GLU A 251 10.38 31.29 0.32
CA GLU A 251 9.32 31.50 1.31
C GLU A 251 9.26 30.34 2.31
N SER A 252 9.15 29.11 1.81
CA SER A 252 9.15 27.90 2.63
C SER A 252 10.45 27.69 3.39
N SER A 253 11.59 28.04 2.78
CA SER A 253 12.91 27.93 3.41
C SER A 253 13.06 28.89 4.59
N LEU A 254 12.50 30.10 4.54
CA LEU A 254 12.53 31.02 5.68
C LEU A 254 11.67 30.50 6.83
N ILE A 255 10.46 30.01 6.53
CA ILE A 255 9.56 29.45 7.54
C ILE A 255 10.22 28.25 8.24
N LEU A 256 10.77 27.32 7.46
CA LEU A 256 11.48 26.15 7.97
C LEU A 256 12.76 26.54 8.73
N GLY A 257 13.48 27.56 8.26
CA GLY A 257 14.68 28.07 8.91
C GLY A 257 14.41 28.74 10.25
N VAL A 258 13.27 29.42 10.39
CA VAL A 258 12.79 29.93 11.67
C VAL A 258 12.31 28.78 12.54
N ALA A 259 11.46 27.88 12.05
CA ALA A 259 10.90 26.79 12.84
C ALA A 259 11.97 25.81 13.37
N GLY A 260 13.02 25.55 12.59
CA GLY A 260 14.13 24.68 12.96
C GLY A 260 15.27 25.40 13.70
N GLY A 261 15.15 26.69 14.00
CA GLY A 261 16.18 27.50 14.68
C GLY A 261 17.44 27.79 13.85
N ALA A 262 17.47 27.40 12.57
CA ALA A 262 18.60 27.68 11.68
C ALA A 262 18.83 29.20 11.46
N LEU A 263 17.79 30.01 11.69
CA LEU A 263 17.82 31.47 11.61
C LEU A 263 17.89 32.16 12.99
N ASP A 264 18.16 31.43 14.08
CA ASP A 264 18.19 32.01 15.43
C ASP A 264 19.16 33.17 15.56
N ASN A 265 20.34 33.08 14.97
CA ASN A 265 21.31 34.18 15.02
C ASN A 265 20.78 35.46 14.34
N PHE A 266 20.01 35.32 13.26
CA PHE A 266 19.35 36.45 12.61
C PHE A 266 18.25 37.03 13.50
N LEU A 267 17.38 36.17 14.06
CA LEU A 267 16.30 36.59 14.94
C LEU A 267 16.82 37.29 16.20
N VAL A 268 17.89 36.75 16.81
CA VAL A 268 18.53 37.32 17.99
C VAL A 268 19.05 38.72 17.72
N ASP A 269 19.77 38.92 16.61
CA ASP A 269 20.27 40.25 16.26
C ASP A 269 19.13 41.22 15.94
N PHE A 270 18.12 40.76 15.18
CA PHE A 270 16.95 41.55 14.83
C PHE A 270 16.19 42.02 16.07
N PHE A 271 15.85 41.11 16.99
CA PHE A 271 15.13 41.46 18.20
C PHE A 271 15.99 42.28 19.17
N GLN A 272 17.30 42.02 19.25
CA GLN A 272 18.20 42.83 20.06
C GLN A 272 18.23 44.29 19.56
N ALA A 273 18.37 44.51 18.25
CA ALA A 273 18.31 45.85 17.67
C ALA A 273 16.95 46.51 17.87
N TYR A 274 15.87 45.76 17.65
CA TYR A 274 14.51 46.27 17.86
C TYR A 274 14.31 46.72 19.31
N LEU A 275 14.60 45.86 20.29
CA LEU A 275 14.45 46.19 21.70
C LEU A 275 15.37 47.35 22.12
N SER A 276 16.61 47.40 21.61
CA SER A 276 17.54 48.51 21.88
C SER A 276 17.08 49.83 21.28
N SER A 277 16.23 49.80 20.23
CA SER A 277 15.62 51.02 19.68
C SER A 277 14.45 51.53 20.53
N GLN A 278 13.82 50.65 21.30
CA GLN A 278 12.65 50.96 22.14
C GLN A 278 13.03 51.32 23.58
N THR A 279 14.26 51.02 23.99
CA THR A 279 14.75 51.25 25.36
C THR A 279 16.03 52.09 25.36
N THR A 280 16.32 52.73 26.50
CA THR A 280 17.58 53.45 26.71
C THR A 280 18.67 52.58 27.33
N LEU A 281 18.36 51.31 27.63
CA LEU A 281 19.25 50.37 28.29
C LEU A 281 19.81 49.36 27.28
N PRO A 282 21.11 49.03 27.34
CA PRO A 282 21.67 48.00 26.47
C PRO A 282 20.97 46.67 26.71
N VAL A 283 20.47 46.07 25.63
CA VAL A 283 19.82 44.76 25.68
C VAL A 283 20.89 43.68 25.57
N ASP A 284 21.03 42.86 26.59
CA ASP A 284 21.98 41.74 26.59
C ASP A 284 21.56 40.70 25.54
N ARG A 285 22.53 40.26 24.72
CA ARG A 285 22.31 39.25 23.69
C ARG A 285 21.91 37.91 24.29
N SER A 286 22.49 37.54 25.43
CA SER A 286 22.20 36.25 26.10
C SER A 286 20.73 36.13 26.52
N PHE A 287 20.14 37.25 26.94
CA PHE A 287 18.72 37.36 27.26
C PHE A 287 17.84 37.13 26.03
N VAL A 288 18.18 37.73 24.89
CA VAL A 288 17.42 37.56 23.64
C VAL A 288 17.54 36.12 23.12
N GLU A 289 18.72 35.50 23.18
CA GLU A 289 18.90 34.09 22.83
C GLU A 289 18.01 33.17 23.66
N GLN A 290 17.89 33.40 24.96
CA GLN A 290 16.99 32.64 25.81
C GLN A 290 15.53 32.82 25.38
N LYS A 291 15.10 34.05 25.06
CA LYS A 291 13.73 34.32 24.62
C LYS A 291 13.41 33.73 23.25
N VAL A 292 14.35 33.74 22.32
CA VAL A 292 14.18 33.04 21.03
C VAL A 292 14.06 31.54 21.25
N LYS A 293 14.87 30.93 22.12
CA LYS A 293 14.71 29.50 22.47
C LYS A 293 13.37 29.19 23.14
N GLU A 294 12.91 30.03 24.06
CA GLU A 294 11.58 29.88 24.68
C GLU A 294 10.46 30.01 23.62
N ALA A 295 10.61 30.89 22.63
CA ALA A 295 9.64 31.07 21.55
C ALA A 295 9.45 29.82 20.69
N HIS A 296 10.48 28.97 20.54
CA HIS A 296 10.38 27.70 19.82
C HIS A 296 9.53 26.64 20.53
N LEU A 297 9.14 26.87 21.79
CA LEU A 297 8.25 25.96 22.53
C LEU A 297 6.77 26.13 22.13
N SER A 298 6.44 27.15 21.31
CA SER A 298 5.08 27.47 20.88
C SER A 298 4.98 27.51 19.36
N LYS A 299 4.13 26.65 18.79
CA LYS A 299 3.84 26.62 17.35
C LYS A 299 3.35 27.98 16.85
N GLU A 300 2.50 28.64 17.63
CA GLU A 300 1.97 29.97 17.32
C GLU A 300 3.09 31.02 17.24
N THR A 301 4.02 31.00 18.20
CA THR A 301 5.12 31.96 18.24
C THR A 301 6.12 31.72 17.11
N ILE A 302 6.36 30.47 16.74
CA ILE A 302 7.15 30.11 15.54
C ILE A 302 6.54 30.73 14.29
N TYR A 303 5.23 30.58 14.07
CA TYR A 303 4.55 31.18 12.92
C TYR A 303 4.61 32.70 12.93
N GLN A 304 4.48 33.33 14.10
CA GLN A 304 4.61 34.79 14.22
C GLN A 304 6.02 35.27 13.88
N MET A 305 7.06 34.59 14.38
CA MET A 305 8.45 34.90 14.01
C MET A 305 8.67 34.70 12.51
N ALA A 306 8.20 33.59 11.95
CA ALA A 306 8.34 33.28 10.53
C ALA A 306 7.63 34.31 9.65
N ALA A 307 6.42 34.75 10.03
CA ALA A 307 5.67 35.79 9.35
C ALA A 307 6.41 37.13 9.32
N VAL A 308 7.09 37.50 10.41
CA VAL A 308 7.92 38.72 10.45
C VAL A 308 9.08 38.62 9.46
N VAL A 309 9.82 37.51 9.45
CA VAL A 309 10.93 37.31 8.51
C VAL A 309 10.44 37.29 7.07
N TYR A 310 9.29 36.68 6.82
CA TYR A 310 8.66 36.62 5.51
C TYR A 310 8.20 38.00 5.00
N GLU A 311 7.57 38.80 5.86
CA GLU A 311 7.21 40.19 5.55
C GLU A 311 8.44 41.05 5.20
N MET A 312 9.57 40.83 5.89
CA MET A 312 10.83 41.50 5.57
C MET A 312 11.34 41.12 4.17
N LEU A 313 11.15 39.88 3.73
CA LEU A 313 11.49 39.43 2.38
C LEU A 313 10.61 40.13 1.33
N ILE A 314 9.28 40.12 1.52
CA ILE A 314 8.33 40.76 0.59
C ILE A 314 8.59 42.26 0.47
N LYS A 315 8.89 42.94 1.59
CA LYS A 315 9.22 44.37 1.60
C LYS A 315 10.62 44.68 1.10
N ASN A 316 11.35 43.68 0.59
CA ASN A 316 12.69 43.81 0.06
C ASN A 316 13.67 44.41 1.10
N LEU A 317 13.50 44.08 2.38
CA LEU A 317 14.43 44.46 3.46
C LEU A 317 15.55 43.43 3.62
N ILE A 318 15.26 42.18 3.33
CA ILE A 318 16.21 41.07 3.32
C ILE A 318 16.15 40.34 1.99
N LYS A 319 17.21 39.62 1.66
CA LYS A 319 17.32 38.75 0.50
C LYS A 319 18.07 37.47 0.84
N ILE A 320 17.78 36.42 0.08
CA ILE A 320 18.52 35.16 0.11
C ILE A 320 19.51 35.18 -1.05
N ASP A 321 20.80 35.08 -0.74
CA ASP A 321 21.91 34.98 -1.69
C ASP A 321 22.61 33.62 -1.54
N ASN A 322 23.42 33.25 -2.55
CA ASN A 322 24.32 32.10 -2.49
C ASN A 322 23.62 30.80 -2.07
N SER A 323 22.44 30.54 -2.66
CA SER A 323 21.69 29.32 -2.41
C SER A 323 22.22 28.14 -3.22
N GLU A 324 22.32 26.99 -2.58
CA GLU A 324 22.74 25.73 -3.18
C GLU A 324 21.91 24.58 -2.62
N SER A 325 21.50 23.67 -3.51
CA SER A 325 20.84 22.42 -3.15
C SER A 325 21.75 21.24 -3.50
N SER A 326 21.92 20.35 -2.53
CA SER A 326 22.62 19.07 -2.72
C SER A 326 21.66 17.92 -2.41
N TYR A 327 21.61 16.94 -3.31
CA TYR A 327 20.71 15.79 -3.18
C TYR A 327 21.53 14.55 -2.84
N TYR A 328 21.10 13.82 -1.83
CA TYR A 328 21.69 12.56 -1.40
C TYR A 328 20.64 11.47 -1.47
N VAL A 329 21.03 10.30 -1.95
CA VAL A 329 20.15 9.16 -2.15
C VAL A 329 20.72 7.97 -1.40
N GLN A 330 19.90 7.36 -0.55
CA GLN A 330 20.24 6.13 0.16
C GLN A 330 19.82 4.93 -0.70
N LEU A 331 20.81 4.15 -1.13
CA LEU A 331 20.68 2.94 -1.93
C LEU A 331 20.78 1.66 -1.08
N SER A 332 21.39 1.74 0.11
CA SER A 332 21.54 0.62 1.04
C SER A 332 20.68 0.79 2.30
N ASN A 333 20.82 -0.10 3.28
CA ASN A 333 20.18 0.03 4.60
C ASN A 333 20.98 0.96 5.56
N THR A 334 22.12 1.50 5.12
CA THR A 334 22.93 2.44 5.92
C THR A 334 22.19 3.76 6.05
N PRO A 335 21.87 4.23 7.28
CA PRO A 335 21.14 5.47 7.45
C PRO A 335 21.96 6.69 7.06
N ILE A 336 21.31 7.69 6.46
CA ILE A 336 21.94 8.99 6.22
C ILE A 336 22.18 9.71 7.55
N GLN A 337 23.44 10.05 7.82
CA GLN A 337 23.88 10.84 8.96
C GLN A 337 24.27 12.25 8.50
N LEU A 338 23.54 13.26 8.99
CA LEU A 338 23.97 14.65 8.85
C LEU A 338 24.78 15.07 10.06
N SER A 339 25.99 15.56 9.81
CA SER A 339 26.83 16.23 10.81
C SER A 339 27.15 17.65 10.37
N LYS A 340 27.90 18.38 11.23
CA LYS A 340 28.43 19.71 10.87
C LYS A 340 29.47 19.61 9.75
N GLU A 341 30.17 18.48 9.64
CA GLU A 341 31.19 18.19 8.63
C GLU A 341 30.59 17.82 7.26
N GLY A 342 29.32 17.39 7.21
CA GLY A 342 28.65 17.05 5.95
C GLY A 342 27.67 15.89 6.09
N VAL A 343 27.41 15.22 4.97
CA VAL A 343 26.68 13.95 4.91
C VAL A 343 27.71 12.82 4.84
N ASN A 344 27.48 11.70 5.51
CA ASN A 344 28.31 10.50 5.33
C ASN A 344 28.15 9.97 3.90
N LEU A 345 29.14 10.23 3.06
CA LEU A 345 29.26 9.58 1.75
C LEU A 345 30.04 8.28 1.95
N ASP A 346 29.32 7.16 2.06
CA ASP A 346 29.87 5.80 2.22
C ASP A 346 29.12 4.79 1.32
N ASN A 347 29.45 3.50 1.44
CA ASN A 347 28.90 2.41 0.62
C ASN A 347 27.37 2.28 0.80
N GLY A 348 26.64 3.06 -0.01
CA GLY A 348 25.17 3.08 -0.02
C GLY A 348 24.55 4.46 0.00
N ILE A 349 25.31 5.54 0.16
CA ILE A 349 24.81 6.91 0.07
C ILE A 349 25.52 7.62 -1.07
N VAL A 350 24.76 8.03 -2.08
CA VAL A 350 25.30 8.67 -3.29
C VAL A 350 24.72 10.07 -3.47
N THR A 351 25.39 10.89 -4.27
CA THR A 351 24.83 12.18 -4.68
C THR A 351 23.94 12.02 -5.92
N ALA A 352 22.95 12.89 -6.04
CA ALA A 352 22.06 12.94 -7.20
C ALA A 352 22.05 14.34 -7.83
N THR A 353 21.81 14.37 -9.14
CA THR A 353 21.60 15.60 -9.90
C THR A 353 20.11 15.85 -10.08
N PHE A 354 19.68 17.08 -9.83
CA PHE A 354 18.32 17.52 -10.18
C PHE A 354 18.14 17.53 -11.70
N ILE A 355 17.04 16.95 -12.18
CA ILE A 355 16.69 16.93 -13.62
C ILE A 355 15.59 17.95 -13.89
N ASP A 356 14.43 17.78 -13.27
CA ASP A 356 13.26 18.65 -13.48
C ASP A 356 12.21 18.43 -12.39
N ALA A 357 11.32 19.40 -12.20
CA ALA A 357 10.17 19.30 -11.31
C ALA A 357 8.98 20.10 -11.84
N ASP A 358 7.78 19.53 -11.74
CA ASP A 358 6.52 20.27 -11.88
C ASP A 358 5.98 20.59 -10.48
N TYR A 359 6.53 21.64 -9.88
CA TYR A 359 6.20 22.04 -8.51
C TYR A 359 6.12 23.54 -8.29
N LYS A 360 5.04 23.93 -7.61
CA LYS A 360 4.76 25.25 -7.06
C LYS A 360 4.02 25.02 -5.75
N LEU A 361 4.22 25.90 -4.78
CA LEU A 361 3.43 25.87 -3.55
C LEU A 361 1.93 25.96 -3.91
N PRO A 362 1.09 25.09 -3.32
CA PRO A 362 -0.35 25.25 -3.41
C PRO A 362 -0.76 26.58 -2.78
N ASP A 363 -1.76 27.22 -3.36
CA ASP A 363 -2.34 28.46 -2.83
C ASP A 363 -3.70 28.14 -2.22
N ASP A 364 -3.97 28.63 -1.01
CA ASP A 364 -5.19 28.27 -0.26
C ASP A 364 -6.48 28.61 -1.03
N LEU A 365 -6.45 29.68 -1.83
CA LEU A 365 -7.58 30.14 -2.61
C LEU A 365 -7.73 29.39 -3.92
N THR A 366 -6.64 29.18 -4.66
CA THR A 366 -6.62 28.69 -6.03
C THR A 366 -6.23 27.21 -6.17
N GLY A 367 -5.63 26.62 -5.15
CA GLY A 367 -5.24 25.21 -5.07
C GLY A 367 -3.88 24.93 -5.71
N PHE A 368 -3.73 23.73 -6.27
CA PHE A 368 -2.50 23.27 -6.91
C PHE A 368 -2.34 23.87 -8.30
N ALA A 369 -1.23 24.58 -8.52
CA ALA A 369 -0.82 25.05 -9.84
C ALA A 369 0.06 24.02 -10.61
N SER A 370 0.47 22.93 -9.96
CA SER A 370 1.43 21.94 -10.46
C SER A 370 1.14 20.54 -9.90
N SER A 371 1.79 19.52 -10.43
CA SER A 371 1.51 18.11 -10.07
C SER A 371 2.32 17.60 -8.89
N ASP A 372 3.28 18.38 -8.37
CA ASP A 372 4.16 17.96 -7.28
C ASP A 372 4.93 16.66 -7.60
N VAL A 373 5.45 16.58 -8.82
CA VAL A 373 6.30 15.47 -9.28
C VAL A 373 7.66 16.00 -9.69
N ALA A 374 8.71 15.23 -9.46
CA ALA A 374 10.08 15.58 -9.82
C ALA A 374 10.90 14.37 -10.25
N LEU A 375 11.98 14.66 -10.98
CA LEU A 375 13.00 13.73 -11.41
C LEU A 375 14.37 14.18 -10.90
N ILE A 376 15.08 13.25 -10.28
CA ILE A 376 16.51 13.36 -10.00
C ILE A 376 17.23 12.16 -10.62
N LYS A 377 18.55 12.24 -10.74
CA LYS A 377 19.35 11.16 -11.32
C LYS A 377 20.58 10.87 -10.46
N VAL A 378 20.84 9.60 -10.22
CA VAL A 378 22.12 9.09 -9.70
C VAL A 378 22.96 8.54 -10.86
N GLU A 379 24.27 8.50 -10.66
CA GLU A 379 25.21 7.87 -11.59
C GLU A 379 25.23 6.35 -11.40
N GLY A 380 25.38 5.62 -12.51
CA GLY A 380 25.37 4.16 -12.54
C GLY A 380 24.38 3.60 -13.57
N ASP A 381 24.31 2.28 -13.62
CA ASP A 381 23.43 1.52 -14.51
C ASP A 381 22.83 0.30 -13.79
N ASN A 382 21.90 -0.37 -14.47
CA ASN A 382 21.24 -1.59 -14.01
C ASN A 382 20.45 -1.43 -12.69
N PHE A 383 19.97 -0.23 -12.38
CA PHE A 383 19.10 -0.03 -11.23
C PHE A 383 17.77 -0.78 -11.38
N PRO A 384 17.19 -1.33 -10.28
CA PRO A 384 15.91 -2.03 -10.32
C PRO A 384 14.78 -1.00 -10.49
N ALA A 385 14.43 -0.65 -11.71
CA ALA A 385 13.38 0.32 -11.98
C ALA A 385 11.98 -0.34 -11.95
N LEU A 386 11.02 0.36 -11.35
CA LEU A 386 9.65 -0.13 -11.22
C LEU A 386 8.87 0.04 -12.53
N PRO A 387 8.05 -0.95 -12.91
CA PRO A 387 7.15 -0.80 -14.05
C PRO A 387 6.05 0.22 -13.72
N LEU A 388 5.84 1.18 -14.62
CA LEU A 388 4.84 2.23 -14.45
C LEU A 388 3.52 1.84 -15.11
N GLY A 389 2.46 1.79 -14.30
CA GLY A 389 1.11 1.48 -14.74
C GLY A 389 0.38 2.69 -15.31
N LYS A 390 -0.94 2.65 -15.19
CA LYS A 390 -1.85 3.75 -15.50
C LYS A 390 -2.96 3.80 -14.46
N ILE A 391 -3.65 4.92 -14.36
CA ILE A 391 -4.77 5.07 -13.43
C ILE A 391 -5.91 4.08 -13.71
N GLU A 392 -6.08 3.64 -14.97
CA GLU A 392 -7.09 2.64 -15.35
C GLU A 392 -6.76 1.20 -14.90
N ASP A 393 -5.53 0.95 -14.43
CA ASP A 393 -5.14 -0.34 -13.86
C ASP A 393 -5.79 -0.58 -12.48
N VAL A 394 -6.38 0.46 -11.86
CA VAL A 394 -7.06 0.38 -10.56
C VAL A 394 -8.48 0.98 -10.60
N ARG A 395 -9.31 0.58 -9.66
CA ARG A 395 -10.69 1.06 -9.48
C ARG A 395 -10.93 1.36 -8.00
N VAL A 396 -12.03 2.05 -7.69
CA VAL A 396 -12.45 2.21 -6.29
C VAL A 396 -12.63 0.82 -5.66
N GLY A 397 -12.01 0.62 -4.50
CA GLY A 397 -11.92 -0.66 -3.79
C GLY A 397 -10.70 -1.52 -4.17
N SER A 398 -9.92 -1.16 -5.20
CA SER A 398 -8.66 -1.84 -5.49
C SER A 398 -7.65 -1.62 -4.36
N GLU A 399 -6.95 -2.67 -3.97
CA GLU A 399 -5.89 -2.57 -2.98
C GLU A 399 -4.64 -1.90 -3.56
N LEU A 400 -3.94 -1.18 -2.69
CA LEU A 400 -2.70 -0.48 -2.98
C LEU A 400 -1.66 -0.78 -1.90
N LEU A 401 -0.41 -0.87 -2.32
CA LEU A 401 0.75 -0.85 -1.45
C LEU A 401 1.54 0.45 -1.66
N VAL A 402 1.62 1.27 -0.63
CA VAL A 402 2.45 2.49 -0.62
C VAL A 402 3.74 2.18 0.11
N VAL A 403 4.87 2.56 -0.48
CA VAL A 403 6.21 2.24 0.04
C VAL A 403 7.01 3.53 0.19
N GLY A 404 7.67 3.72 1.34
CA GLY A 404 8.57 4.85 1.52
C GLY A 404 9.25 4.88 2.88
N TYR A 405 10.23 5.75 3.04
CA TYR A 405 11.07 5.88 4.23
C TYR A 405 10.48 6.93 5.19
N PRO A 406 9.89 6.56 6.33
CA PRO A 406 9.31 7.53 7.25
C PRO A 406 10.39 8.50 7.78
N GLY A 407 10.05 9.79 7.89
CA GLY A 407 10.96 10.92 8.10
C GLY A 407 11.54 11.02 9.51
N VAL A 408 11.58 9.91 10.25
CA VAL A 408 12.08 9.86 11.64
C VAL A 408 13.62 9.98 11.71
N VAL A 409 14.30 9.99 10.56
CA VAL A 409 15.77 9.93 10.46
C VAL A 409 16.44 11.31 10.57
N MET A 410 15.69 12.41 10.80
CA MET A 410 16.25 13.77 10.77
C MET A 410 15.99 14.64 12.01
N GLY A 411 15.93 14.03 13.19
CA GLY A 411 16.16 14.76 14.44
C GLY A 411 14.94 15.10 15.28
N SER A 412 13.83 14.37 15.17
CA SER A 412 12.97 14.24 16.35
C SER A 412 13.69 13.30 17.31
N GLN A 413 13.97 13.78 18.53
CA GLN A 413 14.25 12.91 19.67
C GLN A 413 12.96 12.10 19.92
N SER A 414 12.73 11.09 19.10
CA SER A 414 11.67 10.12 19.33
C SER A 414 12.05 9.37 20.60
N LEU A 415 11.28 9.56 21.67
CA LEU A 415 11.39 8.75 22.89
C LEU A 415 11.11 7.26 22.63
N LEU A 416 10.60 6.92 21.44
CA LEU A 416 10.14 5.59 21.05
C LEU A 416 11.08 4.88 20.06
N LEU A 417 11.97 5.59 19.37
CA LEU A 417 12.76 5.03 18.25
C LEU A 417 14.24 5.42 18.37
N ASP A 418 15.11 4.41 18.43
CA ASP A 418 16.53 4.59 18.19
C ASP A 418 16.76 4.83 16.70
N THR A 419 17.01 6.08 16.32
CA THR A 419 17.22 6.51 14.93
C THR A 419 18.52 5.98 14.33
N SER A 420 19.32 5.21 15.09
CA SER A 420 20.49 4.48 14.61
C SER A 420 20.18 3.08 14.06
N ALA A 421 18.98 2.55 14.30
CA ALA A 421 18.61 1.17 13.97
C ALA A 421 17.92 1.07 12.60
N ASN A 422 18.73 1.03 11.54
CA ASN A 422 18.37 0.68 10.15
C ASN A 422 17.36 1.60 9.44
N ALA A 423 17.78 2.16 8.30
CA ALA A 423 16.92 2.92 7.41
C ALA A 423 16.28 1.97 6.39
N GLU A 424 15.19 1.31 6.79
CA GLU A 424 14.35 0.48 5.91
C GLU A 424 13.08 1.23 5.47
N PRO A 425 12.54 0.95 4.27
CA PRO A 425 11.27 1.53 3.87
C PRO A 425 10.12 0.91 4.68
N THR A 426 9.16 1.74 5.06
CA THR A 426 7.87 1.35 5.60
C THR A 426 6.88 1.07 4.47
N PHE A 427 6.03 0.09 4.71
CA PHE A 427 4.96 -0.33 3.81
C PHE A 427 3.61 -0.02 4.45
N THR A 428 2.76 0.71 3.74
CA THR A 428 1.38 0.96 4.16
C THR A 428 0.42 0.40 3.12
N LYS A 429 -0.49 -0.48 3.58
CA LYS A 429 -1.56 -1.02 2.75
C LYS A 429 -2.78 -0.11 2.88
N GLY A 430 -3.50 0.04 1.78
CA GLY A 430 -4.82 0.66 1.76
C GLY A 430 -5.58 0.30 0.51
N VAL A 431 -6.66 1.01 0.24
CA VAL A 431 -7.49 0.88 -0.96
C VAL A 431 -7.63 2.21 -1.68
N VAL A 432 -7.94 2.16 -2.96
CA VAL A 432 -8.45 3.32 -3.70
C VAL A 432 -9.84 3.65 -3.15
N SER A 433 -9.96 4.74 -2.41
CA SER A 433 -11.23 5.20 -1.85
C SER A 433 -12.06 5.99 -2.85
N ALA A 434 -11.41 6.79 -3.70
CA ALA A 434 -12.06 7.59 -4.73
C ALA A 434 -11.06 8.11 -5.78
N PHE A 435 -11.56 8.54 -6.92
CA PHE A 435 -10.82 9.39 -7.86
C PHE A 435 -11.34 10.82 -7.74
N LYS A 436 -10.42 11.78 -7.66
CA LYS A 436 -10.70 13.21 -7.48
C LYS A 436 -9.89 14.03 -8.47
N GLN A 437 -10.20 15.32 -8.57
CA GLN A 437 -9.36 16.28 -9.27
C GLN A 437 -8.81 17.29 -8.27
N ALA A 438 -7.54 17.63 -8.43
CA ALA A 438 -6.90 18.67 -7.65
C ALA A 438 -7.58 20.02 -7.96
N LYS A 439 -7.93 20.76 -6.91
CA LYS A 439 -8.36 22.17 -7.03
C LYS A 439 -7.23 22.96 -7.72
N GLY A 440 -7.54 23.79 -8.70
CA GLY A 440 -6.56 24.57 -9.47
C GLY A 440 -6.29 23.97 -10.84
N ASN A 441 -5.31 23.07 -10.95
CA ASN A 441 -4.89 22.49 -12.23
C ASN A 441 -5.79 21.36 -12.76
N LEU A 442 -6.81 20.93 -12.00
CA LEU A 442 -7.78 19.87 -12.35
C LEU A 442 -7.15 18.51 -12.70
N LYS A 443 -5.89 18.29 -12.30
CA LYS A 443 -5.19 17.02 -12.51
C LYS A 443 -5.77 15.93 -11.61
N ASN A 444 -5.68 14.68 -12.08
CA ASN A 444 -6.22 13.53 -11.37
C ASN A 444 -5.49 13.31 -10.04
N LEU A 445 -6.27 12.93 -9.03
CA LEU A 445 -5.80 12.47 -7.73
C LEU A 445 -6.46 11.12 -7.43
N ILE A 446 -5.69 10.21 -6.86
CA ILE A 446 -6.20 8.95 -6.32
C ILE A 446 -6.31 9.14 -4.81
N GLN A 447 -7.52 9.12 -4.28
CA GLN A 447 -7.76 9.15 -2.84
C GLN A 447 -7.59 7.74 -2.28
N THR A 448 -6.91 7.62 -1.14
CA THR A 448 -6.66 6.35 -0.46
C THR A 448 -6.75 6.51 1.05
N ASP A 449 -7.06 5.41 1.73
CA ASP A 449 -6.97 5.27 3.19
C ASP A 449 -5.62 4.69 3.64
N ALA A 450 -4.72 4.36 2.68
CA ALA A 450 -3.35 3.98 3.00
C ALA A 450 -2.70 5.14 3.77
N SER A 451 -2.06 4.83 4.90
CA SER A 451 -1.40 5.87 5.71
C SER A 451 -0.29 6.55 4.91
N ILE A 452 -0.41 7.86 4.72
CA ILE A 452 0.63 8.72 4.17
C ILE A 452 1.06 9.68 5.28
N ASN A 453 2.32 9.58 5.69
CA ASN A 453 2.91 10.36 6.78
C ASN A 453 4.24 10.95 6.31
N HIS A 454 4.77 11.95 7.03
CA HIS A 454 6.08 12.53 6.70
C HIS A 454 7.13 11.43 6.49
N GLY A 455 7.71 11.39 5.28
CA GLY A 455 8.74 10.46 4.84
C GLY A 455 8.33 9.53 3.70
N ASN A 456 7.10 8.99 3.65
CA ASN A 456 6.67 8.20 2.49
C ASN A 456 6.22 9.06 1.29
N SER A 457 6.13 10.39 1.45
CA SER A 457 5.98 11.35 0.35
C SER A 457 7.07 11.15 -0.70
N GLY A 458 6.65 11.05 -1.96
CA GLY A 458 7.50 10.76 -3.10
C GLY A 458 7.68 9.26 -3.39
N GLY A 459 7.23 8.39 -2.48
CA GLY A 459 7.24 6.95 -2.65
C GLY A 459 6.17 6.44 -3.63
N PRO A 460 6.37 5.26 -4.24
CA PRO A 460 5.42 4.70 -5.18
C PRO A 460 4.19 4.11 -4.47
N ALA A 461 3.03 4.29 -5.07
CA ALA A 461 1.82 3.54 -4.78
C ALA A 461 1.59 2.50 -5.87
N MET A 462 1.57 1.23 -5.48
CA MET A 462 1.53 0.10 -6.41
C MET A 462 0.23 -0.67 -6.33
N SER A 463 -0.26 -1.07 -7.51
CA SER A 463 -1.36 -2.02 -7.64
C SER A 463 -0.90 -3.43 -7.27
N THR A 464 -1.85 -4.33 -7.02
CA THR A 464 -1.58 -5.76 -6.81
C THR A 464 -0.87 -6.43 -7.98
N ASP A 465 -1.04 -5.89 -9.19
CA ASP A 465 -0.32 -6.34 -10.41
C ASP A 465 1.16 -5.93 -10.46
N GLY A 466 1.67 -5.28 -9.41
CA GLY A 466 3.07 -4.89 -9.30
C GLY A 466 3.46 -3.69 -10.18
N LYS A 467 2.51 -2.81 -10.50
CA LYS A 467 2.76 -1.57 -11.27
C LYS A 467 2.52 -0.33 -10.42
N VAL A 468 3.32 0.70 -10.64
CA VAL A 468 3.13 2.00 -9.98
C VAL A 468 1.95 2.73 -10.64
N VAL A 469 0.92 3.04 -9.86
CA VAL A 469 -0.28 3.77 -10.31
C VAL A 469 -0.34 5.20 -9.80
N GLY A 470 0.47 5.54 -8.79
CA GLY A 470 0.63 6.91 -8.33
C GLY A 470 1.83 7.15 -7.42
N ILE A 471 2.02 8.41 -7.03
CA ILE A 471 3.08 8.86 -6.11
C ILE A 471 2.43 9.43 -4.85
N ALA A 472 2.82 8.94 -3.68
CA ALA A 472 2.35 9.46 -2.40
C ALA A 472 2.72 10.93 -2.24
N THR A 473 1.76 11.80 -1.86
CA THR A 473 1.94 13.26 -1.76
C THR A 473 1.31 13.77 -0.45
N TYR A 474 0.46 14.80 -0.49
CA TYR A 474 -0.24 15.38 0.64
C TYR A 474 -1.53 14.63 1.02
N GLY A 475 -1.90 14.71 2.31
CA GLY A 475 -3.25 14.42 2.82
C GLY A 475 -4.00 15.72 3.16
N LEU A 476 -5.27 15.62 3.54
CA LEU A 476 -5.99 16.77 4.12
C LEU A 476 -5.61 16.94 5.59
N ASP A 477 -5.45 18.18 6.05
CA ASP A 477 -5.18 18.46 7.46
C ASP A 477 -6.36 18.02 8.35
N PRO A 478 -6.12 17.37 9.50
CA PRO A 478 -7.17 16.93 10.42
C PRO A 478 -8.11 18.04 10.88
N GLY A 479 -7.60 19.28 10.97
CA GLY A 479 -8.37 20.48 11.34
C GLY A 479 -9.34 20.96 10.25
N GLU A 480 -9.18 20.53 9.00
CA GLU A 480 -10.05 20.89 7.87
C GLU A 480 -11.11 19.81 7.56
N GLY A 481 -11.34 18.89 8.50
CA GLY A 481 -12.17 17.70 8.27
C GLY A 481 -11.41 16.56 7.59
N GLY A 482 -10.08 16.64 7.52
CA GLY A 482 -9.19 15.63 6.98
C GLY A 482 -9.02 14.42 7.90
N GLY A 483 -10.01 13.52 7.95
CA GLY A 483 -9.81 12.16 8.49
C GLY A 483 -8.69 11.39 7.78
N ASN A 484 -8.81 10.07 7.61
CA ASN A 484 -7.83 9.28 6.82
C ASN A 484 -7.94 9.52 5.29
N TYR A 485 -7.97 10.79 4.86
CA TYR A 485 -8.05 11.20 3.46
C TYR A 485 -6.66 11.55 2.93
N ASN A 486 -5.98 10.53 2.40
CA ASN A 486 -4.68 10.68 1.77
C ASN A 486 -4.80 10.68 0.26
N PHE A 487 -3.88 11.33 -0.43
CA PHE A 487 -3.90 11.44 -1.89
C PHE A 487 -2.58 10.99 -2.52
N LEU A 488 -2.72 10.42 -3.72
CA LEU A 488 -1.64 10.05 -4.60
C LEU A 488 -1.75 10.89 -5.89
N ARG A 489 -0.61 11.32 -6.42
CA ARG A 489 -0.52 11.90 -7.77
C ARG A 489 -0.64 10.80 -8.80
N ASP A 490 -1.41 11.08 -9.85
CA ASP A 490 -1.53 10.17 -11.00
C ASP A 490 -0.15 9.96 -11.64
N ILE A 491 0.21 8.70 -11.89
CA ILE A 491 1.48 8.36 -12.53
C ILE A 491 1.62 8.98 -13.93
N ALA A 492 0.52 9.35 -14.59
CA ALA A 492 0.53 10.08 -15.84
C ALA A 492 1.28 11.41 -15.77
N ASP A 493 1.22 12.11 -14.63
CA ASP A 493 1.93 13.38 -14.43
C ASP A 493 3.44 13.19 -14.44
N LEU A 494 3.91 12.11 -13.80
CA LEU A 494 5.31 11.72 -13.84
C LEU A 494 5.74 11.29 -15.25
N LYS A 495 4.93 10.47 -15.93
CA LYS A 495 5.23 10.04 -17.30
C LYS A 495 5.37 11.24 -18.25
N ALA A 496 4.53 12.26 -18.10
CA ALA A 496 4.66 13.51 -18.86
C ALA A 496 5.99 14.22 -18.58
N LEU A 497 6.43 14.29 -17.32
CA LEU A 497 7.72 14.86 -16.94
C LEU A 497 8.90 14.03 -17.49
N MET A 498 8.80 12.70 -17.48
CA MET A 498 9.80 11.80 -18.08
C MET A 498 9.93 12.03 -19.58
N VAL A 499 8.81 12.09 -20.32
CA VAL A 499 8.79 12.38 -21.76
C VAL A 499 9.42 13.74 -22.06
N LYS A 500 9.07 14.78 -21.28
CA LYS A 500 9.68 16.13 -21.42
C LYS A 500 11.20 16.09 -21.31
N ASN A 501 11.74 15.19 -20.48
CA ASN A 501 13.17 15.06 -20.20
C ASN A 501 13.85 13.91 -20.96
N ASN A 502 13.19 13.33 -21.97
CA ASN A 502 13.70 12.21 -22.77
C ASN A 502 14.08 10.97 -21.95
N VAL A 503 13.38 10.71 -20.85
CA VAL A 503 13.56 9.52 -20.01
C VAL A 503 12.56 8.44 -20.46
N SER A 504 13.06 7.27 -20.84
CA SER A 504 12.23 6.14 -21.24
C SER A 504 11.80 5.30 -20.03
N GLU A 505 10.66 4.62 -20.12
CA GLU A 505 10.29 3.57 -19.18
C GLU A 505 11.12 2.31 -19.47
N ASP A 506 12.06 1.97 -18.60
CA ASP A 506 12.86 0.75 -18.71
C ASP A 506 13.15 0.19 -17.31
N ALA A 507 12.43 -0.88 -16.95
CA ALA A 507 12.58 -1.56 -15.66
C ALA A 507 13.99 -2.19 -15.47
N GLY A 508 14.73 -2.39 -16.55
CA GLY A 508 16.03 -3.05 -16.53
C GLY A 508 15.97 -4.55 -16.29
N GLU A 509 17.10 -5.22 -16.49
CA GLU A 509 17.20 -6.66 -16.29
C GLU A 509 17.19 -7.03 -14.81
N VAL A 510 17.78 -6.20 -13.93
CA VAL A 510 17.89 -6.46 -12.50
C VAL A 510 16.53 -6.66 -11.85
N TYR A 511 15.57 -5.76 -12.08
CA TYR A 511 14.20 -5.92 -11.56
C TYR A 511 13.56 -7.25 -12.00
N SER A 512 13.74 -7.62 -13.27
CA SER A 512 13.15 -8.86 -13.81
C SER A 512 13.82 -10.14 -13.27
N ILE A 513 15.14 -10.10 -13.05
CA ILE A 513 15.92 -11.23 -12.52
C ILE A 513 15.64 -11.37 -11.03
N TRP A 514 15.59 -10.26 -10.29
CA TRP A 514 15.24 -10.20 -8.87
C TRP A 514 13.89 -10.87 -8.60
N ASN A 515 12.83 -10.43 -9.32
CA ASN A 515 11.50 -10.99 -9.16
C ASN A 515 11.43 -12.48 -9.53
N ARG A 516 12.20 -12.90 -10.53
CA ARG A 516 12.30 -14.32 -10.88
C ARG A 516 13.01 -15.12 -9.78
N GLY A 517 14.08 -14.56 -9.20
CA GLY A 517 14.81 -15.14 -8.07
C GLY A 517 13.90 -15.33 -6.87
N LEU A 518 13.14 -14.29 -6.49
CA LEU A 518 12.14 -14.35 -5.41
C LEU A 518 11.06 -15.40 -5.69
N GLY A 519 10.51 -15.44 -6.90
CA GLY A 519 9.52 -16.44 -7.28
C GLY A 519 10.06 -17.88 -7.16
N ASN A 520 11.28 -18.12 -7.65
CA ASN A 520 11.94 -19.41 -7.48
C ASN A 520 12.19 -19.74 -6.00
N TYR A 521 12.58 -18.74 -5.21
CA TYR A 521 12.86 -18.89 -3.79
C TYR A 521 11.62 -19.31 -3.00
N TRP A 522 10.48 -18.65 -3.23
CA TRP A 522 9.22 -18.98 -2.57
C TRP A 522 8.67 -20.37 -2.95
N LEU A 523 8.97 -20.85 -4.16
CA LEU A 523 8.67 -22.21 -4.61
C LEU A 523 9.66 -23.27 -4.10
N SER A 524 10.64 -22.87 -3.27
CA SER A 524 11.77 -23.68 -2.81
C SER A 524 12.68 -24.21 -3.92
N TYR A 525 12.70 -23.57 -5.08
CA TYR A 525 13.61 -23.90 -6.18
C TYR A 525 14.97 -23.22 -5.95
N PHE A 526 15.62 -23.53 -4.83
CA PHE A 526 16.76 -22.76 -4.31
C PHE A 526 17.95 -22.73 -5.25
N LYS A 527 18.21 -23.83 -5.98
CA LYS A 527 19.25 -23.85 -7.02
C LYS A 527 19.04 -22.81 -8.12
N TYR A 528 17.78 -22.57 -8.51
CA TYR A 528 17.44 -21.58 -9.53
C TYR A 528 17.40 -20.17 -8.94
N ALA A 529 16.87 -20.02 -7.73
CA ALA A 529 16.86 -18.76 -6.99
C ALA A 529 18.28 -18.24 -6.77
N ARG A 530 19.19 -19.07 -6.26
CA ARG A 530 20.63 -18.78 -6.10
C ARG A 530 21.25 -18.24 -7.39
N SER A 531 21.02 -18.91 -8.53
CA SER A 531 21.57 -18.47 -9.82
C SER A 531 21.04 -17.11 -10.27
N ASP A 532 19.80 -16.76 -9.91
CA ASP A 532 19.23 -15.46 -10.21
C ASP A 532 19.74 -14.38 -9.24
N PHE A 533 19.83 -14.66 -7.95
CA PHE A 533 20.41 -13.73 -6.96
C PHE A 533 21.88 -13.45 -7.21
N GLU A 534 22.68 -14.45 -7.62
CA GLU A 534 24.08 -14.29 -8.02
C GLU A 534 24.22 -13.34 -9.23
N LYS A 535 23.27 -13.36 -10.17
CA LYS A 535 23.25 -12.40 -11.29
C LYS A 535 22.84 -11.01 -10.83
N VAL A 536 21.89 -10.90 -9.89
CA VAL A 536 21.47 -9.62 -9.33
C VAL A 536 22.65 -8.95 -8.63
N THR A 537 23.37 -9.67 -7.76
CA THR A 537 24.53 -9.13 -7.05
C THR A 537 25.68 -8.78 -8.01
N ALA A 538 25.84 -9.52 -9.12
CA ALA A 538 26.83 -9.20 -10.14
C ALA A 538 26.47 -7.95 -10.99
N LEU A 539 25.18 -7.72 -11.25
CA LEU A 539 24.70 -6.56 -12.02
C LEU A 539 24.53 -5.30 -11.16
N TYR A 540 24.18 -5.48 -9.89
CA TYR A 540 23.97 -4.40 -8.93
C TYR A 540 24.55 -4.81 -7.57
N GLU A 541 25.85 -4.56 -7.40
CA GLU A 541 26.60 -4.91 -6.18
C GLU A 541 25.99 -4.27 -4.93
N GLY A 542 25.43 -3.06 -5.06
CA GLY A 542 24.75 -2.32 -3.99
C GLY A 542 23.33 -2.78 -3.67
N HIS A 543 22.86 -3.92 -4.20
CA HIS A 543 21.49 -4.39 -3.95
C HIS A 543 21.27 -4.70 -2.46
N PRO A 544 20.25 -4.09 -1.80
CA PRO A 544 20.15 -4.06 -0.33
C PRO A 544 19.91 -5.42 0.33
N THR A 545 19.34 -6.40 -0.38
CA THR A 545 18.95 -7.70 0.19
C THR A 545 19.35 -8.92 -0.66
N ALA A 546 19.98 -8.74 -1.82
CA ALA A 546 20.20 -9.87 -2.74
C ALA A 546 21.27 -10.83 -2.22
N ALA A 547 22.27 -10.31 -1.49
CA ALA A 547 23.29 -11.11 -0.84
C ALA A 547 22.69 -12.03 0.24
N ASP A 548 21.77 -11.52 1.06
CA ASP A 548 21.11 -12.30 2.12
C ASP A 548 20.30 -13.47 1.53
N TYR A 549 19.51 -13.18 0.48
CA TYR A 549 18.75 -14.21 -0.23
C TYR A 549 19.65 -15.20 -0.98
N LEU A 550 20.81 -14.77 -1.46
CA LEU A 550 21.79 -15.63 -2.10
C LEU A 550 22.39 -16.61 -1.08
N GLU A 551 22.82 -16.12 0.08
CA GLU A 551 23.39 -16.93 1.17
C GLU A 551 22.37 -17.94 1.67
N GLU A 552 21.13 -17.52 1.92
CA GLU A 552 20.11 -18.42 2.42
C GLU A 552 19.69 -19.46 1.37
N ALA A 553 19.57 -19.07 0.10
CA ALA A 553 19.31 -20.03 -0.97
C ALA A 553 20.44 -21.06 -1.07
N ASP A 554 21.70 -20.65 -0.94
CA ASP A 554 22.86 -21.55 -0.96
C ASP A 554 22.80 -22.55 0.22
N ALA A 555 22.48 -22.06 1.42
CA ALA A 555 22.35 -22.90 2.62
C ALA A 555 21.22 -23.95 2.52
N LYS A 556 20.15 -23.64 1.75
CA LYS A 556 19.02 -24.55 1.58
C LYS A 556 19.20 -25.57 0.44
N ILE A 557 20.17 -25.40 -0.45
CA ILE A 557 20.41 -26.36 -1.54
C ILE A 557 20.81 -27.72 -0.97
N GLY A 558 20.18 -28.78 -1.49
CA GLY A 558 20.43 -30.16 -1.03
C GLY A 558 19.75 -30.53 0.29
N THR A 559 19.02 -29.61 0.93
CA THR A 559 18.12 -29.94 2.06
C THR A 559 16.83 -30.60 1.56
N PRO A 560 16.03 -31.26 2.43
CA PRO A 560 14.72 -31.79 2.05
C PRO A 560 13.74 -30.72 1.54
N GLU A 561 13.99 -29.45 1.83
CA GLU A 561 13.18 -28.33 1.34
C GLU A 561 13.49 -27.97 -0.11
N ASP A 562 14.68 -28.28 -0.63
CA ASP A 562 15.11 -27.96 -1.99
C ASP A 562 14.33 -28.78 -3.02
N LYS A 563 13.50 -28.08 -3.79
CA LYS A 563 12.65 -28.67 -4.81
C LYS A 563 13.27 -28.43 -6.18
N THR A 564 13.07 -29.39 -7.08
CA THR A 564 13.38 -29.21 -8.51
C THR A 564 12.08 -29.03 -9.28
N PRO A 565 11.97 -28.02 -10.15
CA PRO A 565 10.80 -27.84 -11.01
C PRO A 565 10.55 -29.11 -11.83
N ARG A 566 9.30 -29.59 -11.88
CA ARG A 566 8.95 -30.78 -12.66
C ARG A 566 9.09 -30.60 -14.17
N PHE A 567 9.02 -29.35 -14.63
CA PHE A 567 9.14 -28.98 -16.03
C PHE A 567 10.14 -27.83 -16.20
N THR A 568 10.97 -27.91 -17.24
CA THR A 568 11.87 -26.83 -17.62
C THR A 568 11.09 -25.59 -18.06
N ARG A 569 11.74 -24.43 -18.07
CA ARG A 569 11.12 -23.15 -18.49
C ARG A 569 10.57 -23.21 -19.92
N SER A 570 11.30 -23.87 -20.82
CA SER A 570 10.91 -24.06 -22.22
C SER A 570 9.66 -24.93 -22.32
N GLU A 571 9.60 -26.00 -21.52
CA GLU A 571 8.45 -26.90 -21.47
C GLU A 571 7.22 -26.18 -20.89
N ARG A 572 7.35 -25.43 -19.79
CA ARG A 572 6.22 -24.65 -19.22
C ARG A 572 5.68 -23.62 -20.22
N LYS A 573 6.56 -22.87 -20.89
CA LYS A 573 6.17 -21.88 -21.91
C LYS A 573 5.51 -22.55 -23.12
N LEU A 574 6.02 -23.72 -23.53
CA LEU A 574 5.43 -24.52 -24.59
C LEU A 574 4.03 -25.03 -24.17
N PHE A 575 3.87 -25.56 -22.97
CA PHE A 575 2.59 -26.03 -22.44
C PHE A 575 1.56 -24.90 -22.33
N MET A 576 1.94 -23.71 -21.85
CA MET A 576 1.05 -22.53 -21.81
C MET A 576 0.66 -22.04 -23.20
N ASN A 577 1.60 -22.01 -24.16
CA ASN A 577 1.30 -21.61 -25.53
C ASN A 577 0.40 -22.64 -26.23
N MET A 578 0.62 -23.93 -25.96
CA MET A 578 -0.22 -25.01 -26.48
C MET A 578 -1.62 -25.00 -25.87
N SER A 579 -1.76 -24.75 -24.55
CA SER A 579 -3.08 -24.65 -23.90
C SER A 579 -3.85 -23.41 -24.39
N GLY A 580 -3.19 -22.25 -24.51
CA GLY A 580 -3.81 -21.04 -25.08
C GLY A 580 -4.22 -21.23 -26.54
N GLY A 581 -3.37 -21.84 -27.37
CA GLY A 581 -3.67 -22.12 -28.78
C GLY A 581 -4.81 -23.12 -28.96
N THR A 582 -4.87 -24.17 -28.14
CA THR A 582 -5.95 -25.16 -28.18
C THR A 582 -7.28 -24.60 -27.66
N MET A 583 -7.25 -23.70 -26.66
CA MET A 583 -8.43 -22.99 -26.18
C MET A 583 -8.99 -22.03 -27.23
N ALA A 584 -8.12 -21.24 -27.88
CA ALA A 584 -8.52 -20.35 -28.97
C ALA A 584 -9.11 -21.12 -30.16
N PHE A 585 -8.49 -22.23 -30.56
CA PHE A 585 -9.01 -23.09 -31.63
C PHE A 585 -10.37 -23.69 -31.26
N SER A 586 -10.55 -24.10 -30.00
CA SER A 586 -11.82 -24.65 -29.51
C SER A 586 -12.93 -23.59 -29.52
N ILE A 587 -12.64 -22.35 -29.13
CA ILE A 587 -13.59 -21.23 -29.18
C ILE A 587 -13.97 -20.91 -30.63
N ILE A 588 -12.99 -20.86 -31.54
CA ILE A 588 -13.25 -20.63 -32.98
C ILE A 588 -14.12 -21.75 -33.56
N ALA A 589 -13.86 -23.01 -33.22
CA ALA A 589 -14.67 -24.14 -33.67
C ALA A 589 -16.11 -24.05 -33.16
N ILE A 590 -16.32 -23.64 -31.90
CA ILE A 590 -17.66 -23.42 -31.33
C ILE A 590 -18.37 -22.27 -32.06
N ILE A 591 -17.68 -21.16 -32.34
CA ILE A 591 -18.25 -20.03 -33.08
C ILE A 591 -18.64 -20.47 -34.51
N ILE A 592 -17.80 -21.24 -35.20
CA ILE A 592 -18.10 -21.77 -36.54
C ILE A 592 -19.32 -22.69 -36.49
N LEU A 593 -19.42 -23.58 -35.51
CA LEU A 593 -20.56 -24.47 -35.34
C LEU A 593 -21.84 -23.69 -35.01
N ALA A 594 -21.76 -22.66 -34.16
CA ALA A 594 -22.89 -21.79 -33.82
C ALA A 594 -23.36 -20.97 -35.04
N ILE A 595 -22.43 -20.45 -35.85
CA ILE A 595 -22.75 -19.77 -37.11
C ILE A 595 -23.38 -20.74 -38.11
N SER A 596 -22.85 -21.96 -38.23
CA SER A 596 -23.40 -23.00 -39.10
C SER A 596 -24.82 -23.37 -38.69
N ASP A 597 -25.06 -23.59 -37.40
CA ASP A 597 -26.38 -23.92 -36.85
C ASP A 597 -27.37 -22.77 -37.00
N PHE A 598 -26.90 -21.52 -36.81
CA PHE A 598 -27.70 -20.32 -37.08
C PHE A 598 -28.12 -20.22 -38.55
N ILE A 599 -27.20 -20.46 -39.49
CA ILE A 599 -27.47 -20.46 -40.93
C ILE A 599 -28.47 -21.56 -41.31
N ASP A 600 -28.31 -22.78 -40.79
CA ASP A 600 -29.23 -23.89 -41.04
C ASP A 600 -30.61 -23.65 -40.41
N SER A 601 -30.68 -23.05 -39.23
CA SER A 601 -31.95 -22.65 -38.60
C SER A 601 -32.71 -21.63 -39.46
N LYS A 602 -31.98 -20.73 -40.13
CA LYS A 602 -32.56 -19.72 -41.03
C LYS A 602 -33.06 -20.34 -42.33
N ARG A 603 -32.36 -21.35 -42.87
CA ARG A 603 -32.80 -22.11 -44.05
C ARG A 603 -34.09 -22.89 -43.79
N ARG A 604 -34.25 -23.45 -42.59
CA ARG A 604 -35.49 -24.15 -42.17
C ARG A 604 -36.69 -23.22 -41.95
N ARG A 605 -36.49 -21.90 -41.90
CA ARG A 605 -37.54 -20.87 -41.75
C ARG A 605 -37.88 -20.16 -43.06
N THR A 606 -37.95 -20.88 -44.19
CA THR A 606 -38.59 -20.35 -45.41
C THR A 606 -40.10 -20.53 -45.29
N PRO A 607 -40.94 -19.47 -45.47
CA PRO A 607 -42.39 -19.62 -45.41
C PRO A 607 -42.88 -20.45 -46.59
N ALA A 608 -43.75 -21.44 -46.34
CA ALA A 608 -44.46 -22.14 -47.40
C ALA A 608 -45.28 -21.14 -48.23
N SER A 609 -45.12 -21.17 -49.55
CA SER A 609 -45.91 -20.37 -50.48
C SER A 609 -47.39 -20.77 -50.37
N VAL A 610 -48.25 -19.82 -49.98
CA VAL A 610 -49.71 -20.00 -49.99
C VAL A 610 -50.17 -20.16 -51.45
N PRO A 611 -50.85 -21.26 -51.83
CA PRO A 611 -51.36 -21.41 -53.19
C PRO A 611 -52.52 -20.43 -53.46
N PRO A 612 -52.71 -19.97 -54.71
CA PRO A 612 -53.77 -19.03 -55.06
C PRO A 612 -55.17 -19.63 -54.88
N ARG A 613 -56.12 -18.81 -54.43
CA ARG A 613 -57.53 -19.20 -54.26
C ARG A 613 -58.14 -19.67 -55.60
N PRO A 614 -58.88 -20.79 -55.62
CA PRO A 614 -59.61 -21.23 -56.81
C PRO A 614 -60.78 -20.30 -57.14
N ASN A 615 -60.99 -20.03 -58.43
CA ASN A 615 -62.14 -19.31 -58.97
C ASN A 615 -63.44 -20.05 -58.64
N ILE A 616 -64.36 -19.36 -57.95
CA ILE A 616 -65.73 -19.84 -57.72
C ILE A 616 -66.54 -19.53 -58.99
N PRO A 617 -67.15 -20.53 -59.67
CA PRO A 617 -68.03 -20.28 -60.80
C PRO A 617 -69.33 -19.61 -60.33
N ALA A 618 -69.79 -18.61 -61.09
CA ALA A 618 -71.10 -17.99 -60.90
C ALA A 618 -72.21 -19.03 -61.05
N GLN A 619 -73.05 -19.17 -60.02
CA GLN A 619 -74.29 -19.95 -60.13
C GLN A 619 -75.37 -19.14 -60.85
N PRO A 620 -76.22 -19.80 -61.67
CA PRO A 620 -77.19 -19.15 -62.51
C PRO A 620 -78.38 -18.63 -61.70
N VAL A 621 -78.84 -17.44 -62.10
CA VAL A 621 -80.10 -16.83 -61.67
C VAL A 621 -81.25 -17.81 -61.91
N GLN A 622 -81.92 -18.24 -60.85
CA GLN A 622 -83.30 -18.71 -60.94
C GLN A 622 -84.22 -17.62 -60.39
N THR A 623 -84.85 -16.92 -61.33
CA THR A 623 -86.10 -16.20 -61.10
C THR A 623 -87.20 -17.21 -60.80
N PHE A 624 -87.83 -17.09 -59.63
CA PHE A 624 -89.28 -17.01 -59.46
C PHE A 624 -89.61 -16.57 -58.02
#